data_AF-A0AAW2KC89-F1
#
_entry.id   AF-A0AAW2KC89-F1
#
_cell.length_a   1.000
_cell.length_b   1.000
_cell.length_c   1.000
_cell.angle_alpha   90.00
_cell.angle_beta   90.00
_cell.angle_gamma   90.00
#
_symmetry.space_group_name_H-M   'P 1'
#
loop_
_entity.id
_entity.type
_entity.pdbx_description
1 polymer ?
#
loop_
_entity_poly.entity_id
_entity_poly.type
_entity_poly.pdbx_seq_one_letter_code
_entity_poly.pdbx_strand_id
1 'polypeptide(L)'
;MAKFNVVQKRRRAAIADRKRHVHGDPLTGKLHQRPQPLSISGKRKRKLLKKWRREQKEAVEKGLITMQDVEMAVANETLPDANKTAVKFPIKKSSKLRVKQLKKKGKSKKKSQKPVGQRPVMPWWSKDNLPADVENL
;
A
#
# COMPACT_ATOMS: atom_id res chain seq x y z
N MET A 1 24.04 1.85 42.53
CA MET A 1 23.52 1.84 41.13
C MET A 1 24.32 0.97 40.15
N ALA A 2 25.65 0.86 40.26
CA ALA A 2 26.49 0.14 39.27
C ALA A 2 26.21 -1.37 39.15
N LYS A 3 25.95 -2.07 40.26
CA LYS A 3 25.78 -3.54 40.29
C LYS A 3 24.58 -4.02 39.48
N PHE A 4 23.46 -3.31 39.54
CA PHE A 4 22.25 -3.64 38.76
C PHE A 4 22.48 -3.50 37.25
N ASN A 5 23.18 -2.43 36.83
CA ASN A 5 23.50 -2.22 35.42
C ASN A 5 24.42 -3.32 34.86
N VAL A 6 25.36 -3.82 35.66
CA VAL A 6 26.21 -4.96 35.28
C VAL A 6 25.37 -6.22 35.07
N VAL A 7 24.44 -6.51 35.98
CA VAL A 7 23.52 -7.65 35.86
C VAL A 7 22.63 -7.52 34.63
N GLN A 8 22.07 -6.34 34.37
CA GLN A 8 21.24 -6.09 33.18
C GLN A 8 22.04 -6.22 31.88
N LYS A 9 23.29 -5.73 31.84
CA LYS A 9 24.17 -5.90 30.67
C LYS A 9 24.45 -7.38 30.39
N ARG A 10 24.77 -8.15 31.42
CA ARG A 10 24.99 -9.61 31.30
C ARG A 10 23.73 -10.32 30.81
N ARG A 11 22.56 -9.98 31.37
CA ARG A 11 21.28 -10.53 30.92
C ARG A 11 21.00 -10.22 29.44
N ARG A 12 21.23 -8.97 29.02
CA ARG A 12 21.05 -8.55 27.61
C ARG A 12 21.98 -9.31 26.66
N ALA A 13 23.24 -9.52 27.06
CA ALA A 13 24.21 -10.31 26.30
C ALA A 13 23.74 -11.77 26.15
N ALA A 14 23.40 -12.44 27.25
CA ALA A 14 22.91 -13.82 27.21
C ALA A 14 21.67 -14.01 26.34
N ILE A 15 20.73 -13.04 26.37
CA ILE A 15 19.55 -13.06 25.48
C ILE A 15 19.96 -12.90 24.02
N ALA A 16 20.92 -12.03 23.72
CA ALA A 16 21.42 -11.84 22.35
C ALA A 16 22.11 -13.09 21.81
N ASP A 17 22.92 -13.76 22.64
CA ASP A 17 23.62 -14.98 22.24
C ASP A 17 22.65 -16.15 22.04
N ARG A 18 21.63 -16.28 22.90
CA ARG A 18 20.54 -17.24 22.68
C ARG A 18 19.82 -16.98 21.36
N LYS A 19 19.57 -15.72 21.00
CA LYS A 19 18.94 -15.37 19.71
C LYS A 19 19.83 -15.71 18.52
N ARG A 20 21.14 -15.50 18.62
CA ARG A 20 22.12 -15.90 17.59
C ARG A 20 22.20 -17.41 17.44
N HIS A 21 22.14 -18.16 18.54
CA HIS A 21 22.17 -19.62 18.49
C HIS A 21 20.90 -20.22 17.86
N VAL A 22 19.73 -19.67 18.18
CA VAL A 22 18.44 -20.22 17.70
C VAL A 22 18.04 -19.71 16.32
N HIS A 23 18.36 -18.45 15.99
CA HIS A 23 17.88 -17.78 14.77
C HIS A 23 19.00 -17.18 13.91
N GLY A 24 20.25 -17.32 14.35
CA GLY A 24 21.39 -16.85 13.58
C GLY A 24 21.73 -17.80 12.45
N ASP A 25 22.51 -17.27 11.52
CA ASP A 25 23.12 -18.02 10.44
C ASP A 25 24.19 -18.98 11.02
N PRO A 26 24.16 -20.28 10.68
CA PRO A 26 25.12 -21.26 11.20
C PRO A 26 26.57 -20.97 10.83
N LEU A 27 26.82 -20.29 9.70
CA LEU A 27 28.18 -19.98 9.25
C LEU A 27 28.71 -18.69 9.90
N THR A 28 27.89 -17.63 9.92
CA THR A 28 28.34 -16.30 10.38
C THR A 28 28.04 -16.02 11.85
N GLY A 29 27.19 -16.82 12.51
CA GLY A 29 26.76 -16.64 13.90
C GLY A 29 25.98 -15.35 14.15
N LYS A 30 25.62 -14.61 13.09
CA LYS A 30 24.88 -13.34 13.17
C LYS A 30 23.39 -13.59 12.99
N LEU A 31 22.58 -12.79 13.68
CA LEU A 31 21.13 -12.80 13.48
C LEU A 31 20.79 -12.29 12.07
N HIS A 32 19.91 -12.96 11.35
CA HIS A 32 19.45 -12.51 10.04
C HIS A 32 18.79 -11.13 10.11
N GLN A 33 19.36 -10.16 9.40
CA GLN A 33 18.74 -8.85 9.22
C GLN A 33 17.80 -8.91 8.02
N ARG A 34 16.49 -8.89 8.28
CA ARG A 34 15.50 -8.78 7.20
C ARG A 34 15.44 -7.31 6.78
N PRO A 35 15.74 -6.96 5.52
CA PRO A 35 15.56 -5.59 5.05
C PRO A 35 14.07 -5.24 5.17
N GLN A 36 13.78 -4.01 5.59
CA GLN A 36 12.41 -3.54 5.63
C GLN A 36 11.84 -3.60 4.20
N PRO A 37 10.64 -4.18 3.98
CA PRO A 37 10.03 -4.16 2.67
C PRO A 37 9.77 -2.71 2.27
N LEU A 38 10.53 -2.21 1.29
CA LEU A 38 10.38 -0.86 0.78
C LEU A 38 9.05 -0.75 0.04
N SER A 39 8.16 0.11 0.53
CA SER A 39 6.88 0.35 -0.11
C SER A 39 7.09 1.12 -1.42
N ILE A 40 6.95 0.43 -2.55
CA ILE A 40 7.04 1.06 -3.87
C ILE A 40 5.75 1.84 -4.14
N SER A 41 5.87 3.16 -4.33
CA SER A 41 4.76 4.03 -4.75
C SER A 41 4.09 3.51 -6.04
N GLY A 42 2.76 3.64 -6.14
CA GLY A 42 1.99 3.22 -7.31
C GLY A 42 2.50 3.84 -8.63
N LYS A 43 2.99 5.09 -8.59
CA LYS A 43 3.64 5.73 -9.76
C LYS A 43 4.90 4.98 -10.20
N ARG A 44 5.73 4.54 -9.24
CA ARG A 44 6.95 3.78 -9.52
C ARG A 44 6.61 2.38 -10.04
N LYS A 45 5.61 1.70 -9.46
CA LYS A 45 5.07 0.43 -10.00
C LYS A 45 4.63 0.59 -11.46
N ARG A 46 3.84 1.63 -11.77
CA ARG A 46 3.39 1.91 -13.15
C ARG A 46 4.57 2.19 -14.10
N LYS A 47 5.61 2.88 -13.65
CA LYS A 47 6.82 3.11 -14.46
C LYS A 47 7.59 1.81 -14.72
N LEU A 48 7.77 0.96 -13.71
CA LEU A 48 8.43 -0.33 -13.84
C LEU A 48 7.68 -1.24 -14.83
N LEU A 49 6.36 -1.35 -14.69
CA LEU A 49 5.52 -2.13 -15.63
C LEU A 49 5.56 -1.58 -17.06
N LYS A 50 5.73 -0.25 -17.23
CA LYS A 50 5.89 0.35 -18.57
C LYS A 50 7.27 0.08 -19.17
N LYS A 51 8.33 0.16 -18.36
CA LYS A 51 9.69 -0.18 -18.79
C LYS A 51 9.77 -1.64 -19.20
N TRP A 52 9.27 -2.52 -18.34
CA TRP A 52 9.22 -3.96 -18.59
C TRP A 52 8.48 -4.28 -19.90
N ARG A 53 7.31 -3.68 -20.15
CA ARG A 53 6.59 -3.87 -21.42
C ARG A 53 7.35 -3.38 -22.65
N ARG A 54 8.16 -2.32 -22.52
CA ARG A 54 9.01 -1.84 -23.61
C ARG A 54 10.17 -2.80 -23.87
N GLU A 55 10.84 -3.25 -22.81
CA GLU A 55 11.93 -4.23 -22.88
C GLU A 55 11.45 -5.55 -23.51
N GLN A 56 10.26 -6.03 -23.15
CA GLN A 56 9.64 -7.20 -23.78
C GLN A 56 9.37 -6.97 -25.28
N LYS A 57 8.84 -5.80 -25.66
CA LYS A 57 8.61 -5.46 -27.06
C LYS A 57 9.91 -5.37 -27.87
N GLU A 58 10.94 -4.76 -27.29
CA GLU A 58 12.27 -4.69 -27.91
C GLU A 58 12.91 -6.07 -28.02
N ALA A 59 12.71 -6.96 -27.05
CA ALA A 59 13.18 -8.33 -27.12
C ALA A 59 12.47 -9.13 -28.22
N VAL A 60 11.17 -8.94 -28.41
CA VAL A 60 10.42 -9.51 -29.56
C VAL A 60 10.94 -8.95 -30.89
N GLU A 61 11.16 -7.64 -30.99
CA GLU A 61 11.68 -6.99 -32.20
C GLU A 61 13.10 -7.45 -32.56
N LYS A 62 13.94 -7.68 -31.55
CA LYS A 62 15.29 -8.25 -31.71
C LYS A 62 15.28 -9.77 -31.95
N GLY A 63 14.12 -10.41 -31.94
CA GLY A 63 13.99 -11.87 -32.10
C GLY A 63 14.46 -12.69 -30.89
N LEU A 64 14.72 -12.05 -29.74
CA LEU A 64 15.10 -12.72 -28.49
C LEU A 64 13.93 -13.47 -27.84
N ILE A 65 12.69 -13.07 -28.15
CA ILE A 65 11.47 -13.76 -27.72
C ILE A 65 10.73 -14.16 -28.99
N THR A 66 10.66 -15.47 -29.24
CA THR A 66 9.91 -16.04 -30.35
C THR A 66 8.49 -16.38 -29.90
N MET A 67 7.56 -16.51 -30.86
CA MET A 67 6.19 -16.96 -30.55
C MET A 67 6.18 -18.30 -29.80
N GLN A 68 7.14 -19.18 -30.07
CA GLN A 68 7.30 -20.46 -29.40
C GLN A 68 7.63 -20.31 -27.90
N ASP A 69 8.46 -19.33 -27.53
CA ASP A 69 8.78 -19.06 -26.12
C ASP A 69 7.55 -18.60 -25.34
N VAL A 70 6.68 -17.83 -26.00
CA VAL A 70 5.40 -17.38 -25.43
C VAL A 70 4.46 -18.58 -25.22
N GLU A 71 4.36 -19.47 -26.19
CA GLU A 71 3.55 -20.70 -26.09
C GLU A 71 4.05 -21.62 -24.97
N MET A 72 5.37 -21.80 -24.85
CA MET A 72 5.99 -22.58 -23.77
C MET A 72 5.77 -21.96 -22.39
N ALA A 73 5.83 -20.62 -22.27
CA ALA A 73 5.54 -19.94 -21.01
C ALA A 73 4.08 -20.14 -20.58
N VAL A 74 3.13 -19.99 -21.51
CA VAL A 74 1.69 -20.18 -21.25
C VAL A 74 1.39 -21.64 -20.89
N ALA A 75 2.00 -22.60 -21.56
CA ALA A 75 1.83 -24.03 -21.24
C ALA A 75 2.30 -24.36 -19.81
N ASN A 76 3.42 -23.77 -19.37
CA ASN A 76 3.93 -23.94 -18.01
C ASN A 76 3.07 -23.25 -16.93
N GLU A 77 2.46 -22.10 -17.24
CA GLU A 77 1.52 -21.40 -16.34
C GLU A 77 0.15 -22.09 -16.23
N THR A 78 -0.19 -22.97 -17.17
CA THR A 78 -1.47 -23.70 -17.18
C THR A 78 -1.47 -24.93 -16.27
N LEU A 79 -0.36 -25.22 -15.57
CA LEU A 79 -0.39 -26.14 -14.43
C LEU A 79 -1.13 -25.45 -13.28
N PRO A 80 -2.33 -25.91 -12.88
CA PRO A 80 -3.06 -25.28 -11.81
C PRO A 80 -2.31 -25.54 -10.50
N ASP A 81 -1.74 -24.48 -9.93
CA ASP A 81 -1.55 -24.40 -8.49
C ASP A 81 -2.92 -24.65 -7.84
N ALA A 82 -3.15 -25.89 -7.40
CA ALA A 82 -4.43 -26.43 -6.93
C ALA A 82 -4.94 -25.79 -5.61
N ASN A 83 -4.39 -24.66 -5.18
CA ASN A 83 -4.66 -24.05 -3.87
C ASN A 83 -5.01 -22.56 -3.94
N LYS A 84 -5.57 -22.05 -5.06
CA LYS A 84 -6.16 -20.70 -5.09
C LYS A 84 -7.55 -20.74 -4.47
N THR A 85 -7.62 -20.66 -3.14
CA THR A 85 -8.89 -20.49 -2.42
C THR A 85 -9.56 -19.20 -2.89
N ALA A 86 -10.78 -19.30 -3.44
CA ALA A 86 -11.58 -18.14 -3.81
C ALA A 86 -11.74 -17.21 -2.60
N VAL A 87 -11.25 -15.97 -2.71
CA VAL A 87 -11.33 -14.96 -1.65
C VAL A 87 -12.80 -14.60 -1.42
N LYS A 88 -13.39 -15.16 -0.36
CA LYS A 88 -14.76 -14.87 0.05
C LYS A 88 -14.80 -13.50 0.73
N PHE A 89 -15.17 -12.46 -0.02
CA PHE A 89 -15.45 -11.15 0.57
C PHE A 89 -16.74 -11.21 1.40
N PRO A 90 -16.71 -10.91 2.72
CA PRO A 90 -17.91 -10.87 3.53
C PRO A 90 -18.71 -9.61 3.21
N ILE A 91 -19.65 -9.71 2.27
CA ILE A 91 -20.62 -8.64 2.02
C ILE A 91 -21.64 -8.68 3.16
N LYS A 92 -21.68 -7.61 3.97
CA LYS A 92 -22.75 -7.41 4.96
C LYS A 92 -24.07 -7.24 4.20
N LYS A 93 -24.92 -8.26 4.23
CA LYS A 93 -26.28 -8.24 3.67
C LYS A 93 -27.15 -7.30 4.51
N SER A 94 -27.02 -5.99 4.31
CA SER A 94 -28.00 -5.03 4.87
C SER A 94 -29.14 -4.87 3.87
N SER A 95 -30.38 -4.99 4.37
CA SER A 95 -31.62 -4.81 3.60
C SER A 95 -31.72 -3.45 2.88
N LYS A 96 -30.90 -2.48 3.30
CA LYS A 96 -30.80 -1.13 2.71
C LYS A 96 -30.16 -1.10 1.31
N LEU A 97 -29.42 -2.14 0.91
CA LEU A 97 -28.77 -2.20 -0.41
C LEU A 97 -29.66 -2.79 -1.52
N ARG A 98 -30.83 -3.35 -1.20
CA ARG A 98 -31.74 -3.95 -2.20
C ARG A 98 -32.85 -3.04 -2.70
N VAL A 99 -32.96 -1.79 -2.23
CA VAL A 99 -34.06 -0.89 -2.60
C VAL A 99 -33.55 0.40 -3.23
N LYS A 100 -32.86 0.28 -4.37
CA LYS A 100 -32.80 1.35 -5.38
C LYS A 100 -32.88 0.75 -6.79
N GLN A 101 -33.73 -0.26 -6.98
CA GLN A 101 -34.25 -0.56 -8.31
C GLN A 101 -35.25 0.56 -8.69
N LEU A 102 -34.82 1.41 -9.62
CA LEU A 102 -35.61 1.99 -10.70
C LEU A 102 -37.00 2.54 -10.30
N LYS A 103 -37.04 3.75 -9.74
CA LYS A 103 -38.17 4.67 -9.95
C LYS A 103 -37.80 5.68 -11.04
N LYS A 104 -38.20 5.38 -12.28
CA LYS A 104 -38.27 6.37 -13.37
C LYS A 104 -39.37 7.38 -13.01
N LYS A 105 -39.04 8.67 -12.86
CA LYS A 105 -40.01 9.77 -13.03
C LYS A 105 -39.32 11.10 -13.30
N GLY A 106 -39.70 11.74 -14.41
CA GLY A 106 -39.68 13.20 -14.55
C GLY A 106 -38.46 13.83 -15.23
N LYS A 107 -38.58 14.06 -16.55
CA LYS A 107 -37.86 15.16 -17.24
C LYS A 107 -38.33 16.50 -16.64
N SER A 108 -37.41 17.34 -16.20
CA SER A 108 -37.59 18.79 -16.30
C SER A 108 -36.24 19.50 -16.42
N LYS A 109 -36.11 20.25 -17.52
CA LYS A 109 -35.09 21.27 -17.75
C LYS A 109 -35.14 22.29 -16.62
N LYS A 110 -33.98 22.72 -16.11
CA LYS A 110 -33.61 24.14 -16.02
C LYS A 110 -32.14 24.30 -15.63
N LYS A 111 -31.47 25.12 -16.42
CA LYS A 111 -30.13 25.66 -16.22
C LYS A 111 -30.32 26.92 -15.39
N SER A 112 -29.63 27.07 -14.26
CA SER A 112 -29.46 28.37 -13.61
C SER A 112 -28.10 28.43 -12.94
N GLN A 113 -27.53 29.63 -13.02
CA GLN A 113 -26.13 29.98 -12.85
C GLN A 113 -25.65 29.90 -11.39
N LYS A 114 -24.31 29.86 -11.26
CA LYS A 114 -23.52 29.88 -10.02
C LYS A 114 -23.78 31.16 -9.19
N PRO A 115 -23.33 31.20 -7.93
CA PRO A 115 -22.00 31.79 -7.77
C PRO A 115 -21.02 30.94 -6.98
N VAL A 116 -19.78 31.08 -7.42
CA VAL A 116 -18.54 30.68 -6.78
C VAL A 116 -18.43 31.36 -5.41
N GLY A 117 -17.94 30.61 -4.42
CA GLY A 117 -17.26 31.21 -3.28
C GLY A 117 -17.90 30.93 -1.92
N GLN A 118 -17.90 29.68 -1.47
CA GLN A 118 -17.77 29.39 -0.04
C GLN A 118 -16.85 28.17 0.11
N ARG A 119 -15.62 28.41 0.58
CA ARG A 119 -14.77 27.37 1.13
C ARG A 119 -15.41 26.92 2.45
N PRO A 120 -15.41 25.61 2.80
CA PRO A 120 -15.82 25.21 4.14
C PRO A 120 -14.79 25.79 5.12
N VAL A 121 -15.20 26.80 5.89
CA VAL A 121 -14.41 27.31 7.01
C VAL A 121 -14.30 26.17 8.01
N MET A 122 -13.07 25.73 8.26
CA MET A 122 -12.81 24.77 9.33
C MET A 122 -13.07 25.46 10.68
N PRO A 123 -13.70 24.78 11.66
CA PRO A 123 -14.22 25.42 12.88
C PRO A 123 -13.14 26.02 13.79
N TRP A 124 -11.87 25.85 13.47
CA TRP A 124 -10.77 26.24 14.35
C TRP A 124 -10.18 27.62 14.05
N TRP A 125 -10.64 28.29 12.99
CA TRP A 125 -10.32 29.71 12.71
C TRP A 125 -11.58 30.58 12.76
N SER A 126 -12.27 30.56 13.91
CA SER A 126 -13.23 31.61 14.25
C SER A 126 -12.49 32.87 14.67
N LYS A 127 -12.96 34.02 14.21
CA LYS A 127 -12.41 35.36 14.45
C LYS A 127 -12.50 35.84 15.91
N ASP A 128 -13.08 35.03 16.79
CA ASP A 128 -13.40 35.38 18.17
C ASP A 128 -12.28 34.99 19.17
N ASN A 129 -11.07 34.67 18.67
CA ASN A 129 -9.96 34.21 19.51
C ASN A 129 -8.62 34.89 19.15
N LEU A 130 -8.67 36.19 18.88
CA LEU A 130 -7.48 37.06 18.80
C LEU A 130 -7.46 37.96 20.03
N PRO A 131 -6.35 38.01 20.80
CA PRO A 131 -6.21 38.95 21.90
C PRO A 131 -6.29 40.38 21.36
N ALA A 132 -7.15 41.20 21.97
CA ALA A 132 -7.13 42.64 21.82
C ALA A 132 -5.80 43.12 22.40
N ASP A 133 -4.93 43.64 21.54
CA ASP A 133 -3.85 44.60 21.82
C ASP A 133 -2.81 44.49 20.71
N VAL A 134 -2.93 45.31 19.64
CA VAL A 134 -1.83 46.10 19.03
C VAL A 134 -2.50 47.11 18.08
N GLU A 135 -3.02 48.21 18.64
CA GLU A 135 -3.07 49.48 17.92
C GLU A 135 -1.75 50.23 18.23
N ASN A 136 -1.21 50.88 17.19
CA ASN A 136 -0.01 51.74 17.16
C ASN A 136 1.35 51.08 16.88
N LEU A 137 1.69 51.00 15.58
CA LEU A 137 2.89 51.63 14.97
C LEU A 137 2.82 51.55 13.44
#